data_AF-A0A945TVR9-F1
#
_entry.id   AF-A0A945TVR9-F1
#
_cell.length_a   1.000
_cell.length_b   1.000
_cell.length_c   1.000
_cell.angle_alpha   90.00
_cell.angle_beta   90.00
_cell.angle_gamma   90.00
#
_symmetry.space_group_name_H-M   'P 1'
#
loop_
_entity.id
_entity.type
_entity.pdbx_description
1 polymer ?
#
loop_
_entity_poly.entity_id
_entity_poly.type
_entity_poly.pdbx_seq_one_letter_code
_entity_poly.pdbx_strand_id
1 'polypeptide(L)'
;VRNHDRSFQRRFPMLKNLEMEYRWGGRLCLSWNGVPVFGEIEDGLFAACCQNGVGVSKGTLSGILAAEYASGFQNIYIEDYLNEKQPTRLPPEPIATLGATAYLNWQEWRAGLEK
;
A
#
# COMPACT_ATOMS: atom_id res chain seq x y z
N VAL A 1 13.38 -14.47 2.94
CA VAL A 1 14.64 -14.19 3.69
C VAL A 1 15.84 -14.06 2.74
N ARG A 2 16.24 -15.08 1.96
CA ARG A 2 17.35 -14.99 0.99
C ARG A 2 17.21 -13.91 -0.11
N ASN A 3 15.98 -13.54 -0.46
CA ASN A 3 15.74 -12.53 -1.52
C ASN A 3 16.15 -11.10 -1.09
N HIS A 4 16.06 -10.74 0.20
CA HIS A 4 16.45 -9.41 0.66
C HIS A 4 17.95 -9.18 0.47
N ASP A 5 18.79 -10.11 0.92
CA ASP A 5 20.25 -10.02 0.82
C ASP A 5 20.71 -10.01 -0.64
N ARG A 6 20.11 -10.89 -1.46
CA ARG A 6 20.42 -10.97 -2.89
C ARG A 6 20.05 -9.68 -3.61
N SER A 7 18.85 -9.14 -3.38
CA SER A 7 18.40 -7.87 -3.97
C SER A 7 19.30 -6.72 -3.52
N PHE A 8 19.64 -6.67 -2.23
CA PHE A 8 20.55 -5.67 -1.67
C PHE A 8 21.94 -5.72 -2.30
N GLN A 9 22.57 -6.89 -2.39
CA GLN A 9 23.90 -7.05 -3.00
C GLN A 9 23.90 -6.67 -4.48
N ARG A 10 22.82 -6.96 -5.20
CA ARG A 10 22.69 -6.60 -6.62
C ARG A 10 22.49 -5.10 -6.83
N ARG A 11 21.76 -4.42 -5.93
CA ARG A 11 21.56 -2.97 -5.96
C ARG A 11 22.77 -2.19 -5.43
N PHE A 12 23.45 -2.73 -4.42
CA PHE A 12 24.58 -2.08 -3.73
C PHE A 12 25.82 -2.99 -3.72
N PRO A 13 26.43 -3.28 -4.88
CA PRO A 13 27.56 -4.21 -4.98
C PRO A 13 28.79 -3.78 -4.19
N MET A 14 28.95 -2.47 -3.95
CA MET A 14 30.02 -1.91 -3.12
C MET A 14 29.89 -2.27 -1.63
N LEU A 15 28.72 -2.71 -1.18
CA LEU A 15 28.42 -3.08 0.22
C LEU A 15 28.29 -4.61 0.40
N LYS A 16 28.83 -5.43 -0.50
CA LYS A 16 28.62 -6.88 -0.53
C LYS A 16 28.99 -7.65 0.75
N ASN A 17 29.88 -7.10 1.58
CA ASN A 17 30.35 -7.71 2.82
C ASN A 17 29.53 -7.28 4.04
N LEU A 18 28.49 -6.44 3.87
CA LEU A 18 27.62 -6.02 4.96
C LEU A 18 26.67 -7.15 5.35
N GLU A 19 26.68 -7.52 6.63
CA GLU A 19 25.74 -8.48 7.18
C GLU A 19 24.47 -7.76 7.66
N MET A 20 23.29 -8.24 7.23
CA MET A 20 22.03 -7.73 7.77
C MET A 20 21.71 -8.39 9.12
N GLU A 21 21.61 -7.60 10.17
CA GLU A 21 21.26 -8.05 11.53
C GLU A 21 19.78 -8.52 11.59
N TYR A 22 18.87 -7.77 10.96
CA TYR A 22 17.43 -8.06 10.96
C TYR A 22 16.84 -8.01 9.56
N ARG A 23 15.74 -8.76 9.36
CA ARG A 23 14.98 -8.80 8.10
C ARG A 23 13.50 -8.87 8.41
N TRP A 24 12.71 -8.02 7.78
CA TRP A 24 11.25 -8.04 7.87
C TRP A 24 10.64 -7.92 6.48
N GLY A 25 9.42 -8.41 6.34
CA GLY A 25 8.63 -8.32 5.14
C GLY A 25 7.17 -8.49 5.50
N GLY A 26 6.28 -7.95 4.68
CA GLY A 26 4.85 -7.96 4.94
C GLY A 26 4.07 -7.70 3.66
N ARG A 27 2.75 -7.85 3.77
CA ARG A 27 1.83 -7.50 2.68
C ARG A 27 1.49 -6.03 2.78
N LEU A 28 1.46 -5.35 1.63
CA LEU A 28 0.94 -4.00 1.53
C LEU A 28 -0.53 -4.05 1.13
N CYS A 29 -1.34 -3.23 1.78
CA CYS A 29 -2.71 -3.00 1.39
C CYS A 29 -2.72 -1.96 0.25
N LEU A 30 -3.13 -2.39 -0.94
CA LEU A 30 -3.14 -1.57 -2.15
C LEU A 30 -4.53 -1.56 -2.77
N SER A 31 -4.94 -0.43 -3.34
CA SER A 31 -6.05 -0.36 -4.29
C SER A 31 -5.49 -0.27 -5.71
N TRP A 32 -6.24 -0.75 -6.71
CA TRP A 32 -5.77 -0.74 -8.10
C TRP A 32 -5.49 0.68 -8.59
N ASN A 33 -6.41 1.61 -8.38
CA ASN A 33 -6.27 3.01 -8.78
C ASN A 33 -5.44 3.87 -7.81
N GLY A 34 -4.82 3.29 -6.78
CA GLY A 34 -3.90 4.00 -5.88
C GLY A 34 -4.55 5.01 -4.93
N VAL A 35 -5.88 4.95 -4.77
CA VAL A 35 -6.66 5.78 -3.84
C VAL A 35 -6.80 5.09 -2.47
N PRO A 36 -6.89 5.84 -1.36
CA PRO A 36 -7.18 5.25 -0.05
C PRO A 36 -8.64 4.78 0.04
N VAL A 37 -8.95 4.05 1.10
CA VAL A 37 -10.33 3.81 1.53
C VAL A 37 -10.54 4.64 2.78
N PHE A 38 -11.44 5.62 2.73
CA PHE A 38 -11.68 6.54 3.83
C PHE A 38 -13.17 6.88 3.96
N GLY A 39 -13.64 7.05 5.19
CA GLY A 39 -14.99 7.48 5.52
C GLY A 39 -15.79 6.45 6.30
N GLU A 40 -17.07 6.76 6.55
CA GLU A 40 -18.02 5.84 7.18
C GLU A 40 -18.50 4.83 6.14
N ILE A 41 -18.18 3.55 6.36
CA ILE A 41 -18.50 2.47 5.43
C ILE A 41 -19.76 1.70 5.82
N GLU A 42 -20.11 1.73 7.10
CA GLU A 42 -21.38 1.25 7.70
C GLU A 42 -21.70 2.16 8.90
N ASP A 43 -22.93 2.11 9.42
CA ASP A 43 -23.35 2.93 10.56
C ASP A 43 -22.42 2.75 11.78
N GLY A 44 -21.71 3.81 12.16
CA GLY A 44 -20.72 3.82 13.23
C GLY A 44 -19.39 3.14 12.89
N LEU A 45 -19.16 2.70 11.65
CA LEU A 45 -17.95 2.03 11.20
C LEU A 45 -17.15 2.89 10.22
N PHE A 46 -16.00 3.39 10.68
CA PHE A 46 -15.12 4.26 9.90
C PHE A 46 -13.89 3.52 9.40
N ALA A 47 -13.53 3.75 8.14
CA ALA A 47 -12.36 3.17 7.49
C ALA A 47 -11.27 4.22 7.26
N ALA A 48 -10.02 3.78 7.41
CA ALA A 48 -8.81 4.50 7.03
C ALA A 48 -7.76 3.47 6.55
N CYS A 49 -7.93 2.99 5.32
CA CYS A 49 -7.22 1.84 4.76
C CYS A 49 -6.58 2.16 3.41
N CYS A 50 -5.85 1.19 2.84
CA CYS A 50 -5.24 1.29 1.51
C CYS A 50 -4.30 2.50 1.33
N GLN A 51 -3.36 2.72 2.26
CA GLN A 51 -2.40 3.83 2.16
C GLN A 51 -1.34 3.66 1.06
N ASN A 52 -1.45 2.63 0.20
CA ASN A 52 -0.65 2.44 -1.01
C ASN A 52 0.87 2.56 -0.81
N GLY A 53 1.38 1.98 0.28
CA GLY A 53 2.82 1.96 0.59
C GLY A 53 3.36 3.18 1.35
N VAL A 54 2.52 4.19 1.63
CA VAL A 54 2.89 5.39 2.40
C VAL A 54 2.24 5.41 3.79
N GLY A 55 2.23 4.25 4.46
CA GLY A 55 1.48 4.01 5.69
C GLY A 55 1.84 4.91 6.88
N VAL A 56 3.11 5.30 7.05
CA VAL A 56 3.51 6.17 8.18
C VAL A 56 2.85 7.54 8.04
N SER A 57 3.06 8.24 6.91
CA SER A 57 2.53 9.60 6.73
C SER A 57 1.03 9.58 6.44
N LYS A 58 0.59 8.83 5.42
CA LYS A 58 -0.83 8.79 5.05
C LYS A 58 -1.68 8.09 6.10
N GLY A 59 -1.16 7.05 6.76
CA GLY A 59 -1.91 6.32 7.79
C GLY A 59 -2.12 7.16 9.03
N THR A 60 -1.10 7.91 9.47
CA THR A 60 -1.23 8.86 10.58
C THR A 60 -2.27 9.92 10.26
N LEU A 61 -2.17 10.57 9.09
CA LEU A 61 -3.14 11.57 8.66
C LEU A 61 -4.55 10.98 8.57
N SER A 62 -4.74 9.89 7.83
CA SER A 62 -6.06 9.27 7.67
C SER A 62 -6.66 8.79 8.99
N GLY A 63 -5.84 8.36 9.95
CA GLY A 63 -6.30 7.98 11.28
C GLY A 63 -6.83 9.17 12.08
N ILE A 64 -6.10 10.30 12.06
CA ILE A 64 -6.55 11.55 12.68
C ILE A 64 -7.86 12.02 12.04
N LEU A 65 -7.89 12.09 10.71
CA LEU A 65 -9.07 12.55 9.97
C LEU A 65 -10.28 11.63 10.20
N ALA A 66 -10.09 10.32 10.31
CA ALA A 66 -11.17 9.38 10.60
C ALA A 66 -11.74 9.58 12.02
N ALA A 67 -10.88 9.85 13.01
CA ALA A 67 -11.31 10.14 14.36
C ALA A 67 -12.06 11.48 14.46
N GLU A 68 -11.55 12.52 13.78
CA GLU A 68 -12.22 13.82 13.67
C GLU A 68 -13.57 13.69 12.97
N TYR A 69 -13.63 12.95 11.86
CA TYR A 69 -14.86 12.73 11.10
C TYR A 69 -15.91 11.98 11.92
N ALA A 70 -15.51 10.90 12.60
CA ALA A 70 -16.39 10.15 13.50
C ALA A 70 -16.90 10.98 14.70
N SER A 71 -16.16 12.02 15.08
CA SER A 71 -16.51 12.92 16.19
C SER A 71 -17.29 14.18 15.73
N GLY A 72 -17.60 14.30 14.43
CA GLY A 72 -18.36 15.43 13.88
C GLY A 72 -17.55 16.72 13.71
N PHE A 73 -16.21 16.65 13.72
CA PHE A 73 -15.37 17.82 13.45
C PHE A 73 -15.37 18.16 11.95
N GLN A 74 -15.27 19.46 11.65
CA GLN A 74 -15.07 19.94 10.28
C GLN A 74 -13.59 20.18 10.02
N ASN A 75 -13.07 19.55 8.98
CA ASN A 75 -11.69 19.71 8.52
C ASN A 75 -11.65 19.60 6.99
N ILE A 76 -11.01 20.55 6.32
CA ILE A 76 -10.90 20.58 4.86
C ILE A 76 -10.25 19.31 4.29
N TYR A 77 -9.33 18.70 5.03
CA TYR A 77 -8.69 17.45 4.60
C TYR A 77 -9.61 16.24 4.70
N ILE A 78 -10.65 16.27 5.57
CA ILE A 78 -11.69 15.23 5.56
C ILE A 78 -12.44 15.31 4.22
N GLU A 79 -12.79 16.51 3.77
CA GLU A 79 -13.47 16.72 2.49
C GLU A 79 -12.61 16.26 1.31
N ASP A 80 -11.30 16.55 1.33
CA ASP A 80 -10.37 16.05 0.30
C ASP A 80 -10.40 14.52 0.21
N TYR A 81 -10.34 13.82 1.36
CA TYR A 81 -10.37 12.35 1.40
C TYR A 81 -11.74 11.77 1.00
N LEU A 82 -12.85 12.42 1.37
CA LEU A 82 -14.20 11.98 0.98
C LEU A 82 -14.48 12.19 -0.52
N ASN A 83 -13.84 13.19 -1.13
CA ASN A 83 -13.98 13.52 -2.55
C ASN A 83 -13.03 12.73 -3.46
N GLU A 84 -12.14 11.91 -2.90
CA GLU A 84 -11.30 11.00 -3.69
C GLU A 84 -12.16 9.99 -4.47
N LYS A 85 -11.61 9.50 -5.58
CA LYS A 85 -12.28 8.46 -6.35
C LYS A 85 -12.40 7.19 -5.50
N GLN A 86 -13.51 6.47 -5.65
CA GLN A 86 -13.69 5.18 -5.01
C GLN A 86 -12.67 4.13 -5.55
N PRO A 87 -12.25 3.15 -4.74
CA PRO A 87 -11.38 2.08 -5.18
C PRO A 87 -11.98 1.33 -6.37
N THR A 88 -11.17 1.12 -7.41
CA THR A 88 -11.61 0.34 -8.58
C THR A 88 -11.79 -1.13 -8.19
N ARG A 89 -12.97 -1.69 -8.48
CA ARG A 89 -13.26 -3.11 -8.24
C ARG A 89 -12.36 -3.99 -9.12
N LEU A 90 -11.85 -5.06 -8.53
CA LEU A 90 -11.15 -6.10 -9.28
C LEU A 90 -12.13 -6.84 -10.21
N PRO A 91 -11.65 -7.38 -11.34
CA PRO A 91 -12.47 -8.29 -12.15
C PRO A 91 -12.81 -9.56 -11.35
N PRO A 92 -13.83 -10.33 -11.76
CA PRO A 92 -14.17 -11.57 -11.07
C PRO A 92 -13.03 -12.61 -11.16
N GLU A 93 -12.94 -13.49 -10.16
CA GLU A 93 -12.06 -14.65 -10.22
C GLU A 93 -12.48 -15.59 -11.36
N PRO A 94 -11.52 -16.23 -12.07
CA PRO A 94 -10.07 -16.26 -11.80
C PRO A 94 -9.25 -15.14 -12.47
N ILE A 95 -9.90 -14.20 -13.15
CA ILE A 95 -9.23 -13.17 -13.98
C ILE A 95 -8.37 -12.25 -13.11
N ALA A 96 -8.87 -11.87 -11.92
CA ALA A 96 -8.12 -11.02 -10.98
C ALA A 96 -6.80 -11.66 -10.57
N THR A 97 -6.82 -12.92 -10.09
CA THR A 97 -5.62 -13.62 -9.66
C THR A 97 -4.63 -13.80 -10.81
N LEU A 98 -5.10 -14.20 -12.00
CA LEU A 98 -4.24 -14.38 -13.17
C LEU A 98 -3.61 -13.05 -13.62
N GLY A 99 -4.40 -11.99 -13.70
CA GLY A 99 -3.94 -10.65 -14.07
C GLY A 99 -2.93 -10.08 -13.08
N ALA A 100 -3.22 -10.17 -11.77
CA ALA A 100 -2.31 -9.73 -10.72
C ALA A 100 -0.98 -10.50 -10.77
N THR A 101 -1.02 -11.82 -10.93
CA THR A 101 0.18 -12.66 -11.03
C THR A 101 1.02 -12.30 -12.26
N ALA A 102 0.38 -12.14 -13.42
CA ALA A 102 1.06 -11.75 -14.66
C ALA A 102 1.70 -10.36 -14.53
N TYR A 103 0.97 -9.39 -13.95
CA TYR A 103 1.47 -8.04 -13.73
C TYR A 103 2.66 -8.01 -12.77
N LEU A 104 2.57 -8.70 -11.63
CA LEU A 104 3.66 -8.78 -10.66
C LEU A 104 4.91 -9.43 -11.26
N ASN A 105 4.75 -10.54 -11.98
CA ASN A 105 5.86 -11.19 -12.68
C ASN A 105 6.51 -10.26 -13.72
N TRP A 106 5.70 -9.48 -14.44
CA TRP A 106 6.21 -8.48 -15.40
C TRP A 106 6.96 -7.35 -14.72
N GLN A 107 6.46 -6.84 -13.58
CA GLN A 107 7.17 -5.83 -12.79
C GLN A 107 8.48 -6.37 -12.22
N GLU A 108 8.50 -7.59 -11.71
CA GLU A 108 9.71 -8.26 -11.24
C GLU A 108 10.73 -8.47 -12.37
N TRP A 109 10.27 -8.80 -13.59
CA TRP A 109 11.14 -8.89 -14.76
C TRP A 109 11.72 -7.52 -15.15
N ARG A 110 10.89 -6.45 -15.13
CA ARG A 110 11.33 -5.07 -15.40
C ARG A 110 12.32 -4.54 -14.37
N ALA A 111 12.22 -4.98 -13.11
CA ALA A 111 13.19 -4.67 -12.06
C ALA A 111 14.59 -5.26 -12.34
N GLY A 112 14.70 -6.17 -13.31
CA GLY A 112 15.97 -6.68 -13.83
C GLY A 112 16.77 -7.40 -12.74
N LEU A 113 18.01 -6.94 -12.54
CA LEU A 113 18.91 -7.56 -11.55
C LEU A 113 18.37 -7.39 -10.13
N GLU A 114 17.53 -6.42 -9.83
CA GLU A 114 17.11 -6.13 -8.44
C GLU A 114 16.09 -7.14 -7.86
N LYS A 115 15.67 -8.15 -8.64
CA LYS A 115 14.76 -9.24 -8.24
C LYS A 115 15.32 -10.24 -7.18
#